data_AF-A0A7W7N989-F1
#
_entry.id   AF-A0A7W7N989-F1
#
_cell.length_a   1.000
_cell.length_b   1.000
_cell.length_c   1.000
_cell.angle_alpha   90.00
_cell.angle_beta   90.00
_cell.angle_gamma   90.00
#
_symmetry.space_group_name_H-M   'P 1'
#
loop_
_entity.id
_entity.type
_entity.pdbx_description
1 polymer ?
#
loop_
_entity_poly.entity_id
_entity_poly.type
_entity_poly.pdbx_seq_one_letter_code
_entity_poly.pdbx_strand_id
1 'polypeptide(L)'
;MPLTRCSNQSGSLADFYTEWASEKNIISSNVGKTMLEVINLINVTFLKTQIYGLTSHANLLLFSEDDWTSDWYIVIKPNSFNKYCLEYKMTKENQPWENAFVTGETNSLEKFKDFIIIAMVESQGWTESEEVNELHRQIKK
;
A
#
# COMPACT_ATOMS: atom_id res chain seq x y z
N MET A 1 -0.68 15.32 3.01
CA MET A 1 -0.52 14.07 2.24
C MET A 1 0.26 13.12 3.14
N PRO A 2 -0.45 12.25 3.87
CA PRO A 2 0.15 11.30 4.81
C PRO A 2 1.09 10.28 4.15
N LEU A 3 0.86 9.93 2.89
CA LEU A 3 1.73 9.04 2.13
C LEU A 3 2.87 9.84 1.51
N THR A 4 4.08 9.62 2.01
CA THR A 4 5.31 10.30 1.57
C THR A 4 6.25 9.28 0.92
N ARG A 5 7.00 9.68 -0.11
CA ARG A 5 8.02 8.80 -0.68
C ARG A 5 9.18 8.65 0.31
N CYS A 6 9.74 7.45 0.43
CA CYS A 6 10.96 7.24 1.21
C CYS A 6 12.08 8.16 0.71
N SER A 7 12.83 8.77 1.63
CA SER A 7 13.86 9.79 1.33
C SER A 7 15.01 9.28 0.45
N ASN A 8 15.22 7.96 0.40
CA ASN A 8 16.19 7.31 -0.47
C ASN A 8 15.80 7.28 -1.96
N GLN A 9 14.57 7.67 -2.31
CA GLN A 9 14.14 7.83 -3.70
C GLN A 9 13.74 9.29 -3.97
N SER A 10 14.26 9.86 -5.06
CA SER A 10 13.93 11.23 -5.47
C SER A 10 12.54 11.35 -6.11
N GLY A 11 11.93 12.53 -6.00
CA GLY A 11 10.62 12.85 -6.59
C GLY A 11 9.44 12.33 -5.78
N SER A 12 8.20 12.58 -6.21
CA SER A 12 7.03 12.05 -5.52
C SER A 12 6.60 10.69 -6.08
N LEU A 13 5.81 9.94 -5.29
CA LEU A 13 5.15 8.72 -5.79
C LEU A 13 4.16 9.05 -6.92
N ALA A 14 3.48 10.19 -6.81
CA ALA A 14 2.52 10.65 -7.81
C ALA A 14 3.21 10.93 -9.16
N ASP A 15 4.39 11.57 -9.15
CA ASP A 15 5.15 11.82 -10.39
C ASP A 15 5.53 10.51 -11.07
N PHE A 16 6.08 9.56 -10.30
CA PHE A 16 6.46 8.24 -10.82
C PHE A 16 5.30 7.52 -11.52
N TYR A 17 4.11 7.48 -10.89
CA TYR A 17 2.97 6.81 -11.49
C TYR A 17 2.26 7.64 -12.58
N THR A 18 2.45 8.96 -12.61
CA THR A 18 1.99 9.83 -13.70
C THR A 18 2.78 9.57 -14.99
N GLU A 19 4.09 9.35 -14.88
CA GLU A 19 4.92 8.91 -16.00
C GLU A 19 4.41 7.57 -16.55
N TRP A 20 4.18 6.58 -15.68
CA TRP A 20 3.62 5.29 -16.08
C TRP A 20 2.25 5.43 -16.74
N ALA A 21 1.36 6.26 -16.19
CA ALA A 21 0.03 6.51 -16.73
C ALA A 21 0.04 7.10 -18.14
N SER A 22 1.16 7.72 -18.53
CA SER A 22 1.37 8.37 -19.83
C SER A 22 2.05 7.46 -20.86
N GLU A 23 2.43 6.24 -20.47
CA GLU A 23 3.06 5.26 -21.37
C GLU A 23 2.14 4.83 -22.51
N LYS A 24 2.72 4.63 -23.70
CA LYS A 24 1.98 4.13 -24.88
C LYS A 24 1.51 2.70 -24.70
N ASN A 25 2.24 1.91 -23.92
CA ASN A 25 1.87 0.55 -23.60
C ASN A 25 0.63 0.57 -22.70
N ILE A 26 -0.46 -0.04 -23.16
CA ILE A 26 -1.76 -0.04 -22.47
C ILE A 26 -1.63 -0.63 -21.06
N ILE A 27 -0.82 -1.68 -20.88
CA ILE A 27 -0.60 -2.31 -19.58
C ILE A 27 0.05 -1.30 -18.64
N SER A 28 1.18 -0.70 -19.04
CA SER A 28 1.88 0.30 -18.22
C SER A 28 1.01 1.53 -17.89
N SER A 29 0.26 2.05 -18.86
CA SER A 29 -0.68 3.16 -18.64
C SER A 29 -1.74 2.81 -17.61
N ASN A 30 -2.31 1.61 -17.70
CA ASN A 30 -3.33 1.15 -16.76
C ASN A 30 -2.75 0.99 -15.35
N VAL A 31 -1.54 0.42 -15.24
CA VAL A 31 -0.81 0.33 -13.98
C VAL A 31 -0.64 1.71 -13.34
N GLY A 32 -0.16 2.71 -14.09
CA GLY A 32 0.01 4.06 -13.57
C GLY A 32 -1.29 4.67 -13.06
N LYS A 33 -2.38 4.56 -13.84
CA LYS A 33 -3.71 5.07 -13.45
C LYS A 33 -4.24 4.41 -12.18
N THR A 34 -4.19 3.09 -12.09
CA THR A 34 -4.62 2.35 -10.90
C THR A 34 -3.81 2.74 -9.66
N MET A 35 -2.49 2.89 -9.80
CA MET A 35 -1.65 3.26 -8.66
C MET A 35 -1.87 4.71 -8.20
N LEU A 36 -2.21 5.63 -9.10
CA LEU A 36 -2.62 6.98 -8.74
C LEU A 36 -3.94 6.99 -7.96
N GLU A 37 -4.92 6.16 -8.34
CA GLU A 37 -6.16 5.98 -7.57
C GLU A 37 -5.88 5.44 -6.17
N VAL A 38 -4.97 4.47 -6.05
CA VAL A 38 -4.55 3.92 -4.76
C VAL A 38 -3.83 4.96 -3.89
N ILE A 39 -2.90 5.75 -4.47
CA ILE A 39 -2.21 6.82 -3.75
C ILE A 39 -3.22 7.85 -3.22
N ASN A 40 -4.19 8.22 -4.04
CA ASN A 40 -5.24 9.12 -3.63
C ASN A 40 -6.08 8.50 -2.51
N LEU A 41 -6.50 7.24 -2.66
CA LEU A 41 -7.25 6.51 -1.63
C LEU A 41 -6.53 6.52 -0.28
N ILE A 42 -5.23 6.20 -0.26
CA ILE A 42 -4.43 6.22 0.98
C ILE A 42 -4.40 7.63 1.58
N ASN A 43 -4.12 8.64 0.75
CA ASN A 43 -4.03 10.03 1.21
C ASN A 43 -5.33 10.60 1.78
N VAL A 44 -6.50 10.17 1.28
CA VAL A 44 -7.81 10.60 1.81
C VAL A 44 -8.30 9.73 2.97
N THR A 45 -7.79 8.50 3.11
CA THR A 45 -8.19 7.57 4.17
C THR A 45 -7.43 7.83 5.47
N PHE A 46 -6.13 8.07 5.39
CA PHE A 46 -5.23 8.10 6.56
C PHE A 46 -4.74 9.53 6.86
N LEU A 47 -5.61 10.43 7.30
CA LEU A 47 -5.30 11.85 7.40
C LEU A 47 -4.20 12.18 8.42
N LYS A 48 -3.96 11.31 9.39
CA LYS A 48 -3.03 11.54 10.51
C LYS A 48 -1.87 10.55 10.54
N THR A 49 -2.08 9.33 10.04
CA THR A 49 -1.07 8.27 10.06
C THR A 49 0.00 8.56 9.03
N GLN A 50 1.24 8.75 9.47
CA GLN A 50 2.37 8.85 8.54
C GLN A 50 2.63 7.49 7.88
N ILE A 51 2.75 7.49 6.55
CA ILE A 51 3.02 6.30 5.76
C ILE A 51 4.14 6.62 4.78
N TYR A 52 5.14 5.75 4.69
CA TYR A 52 6.24 5.90 3.74
C TYR A 52 6.08 4.89 2.61
N GLY A 53 6.35 5.35 1.38
CA GLY A 53 6.18 4.56 0.16
C GLY A 53 7.48 4.46 -0.64
N LEU A 54 7.78 3.26 -1.12
CA LEU A 54 8.90 3.00 -2.03
C LEU A 54 8.39 2.30 -3.29
N THR A 55 8.90 2.68 -4.46
CA THR A 55 8.56 1.99 -5.71
C THR A 55 9.63 0.97 -6.09
N SER A 56 9.20 -0.25 -6.44
CA SER A 56 10.07 -1.32 -6.95
C SER A 56 9.32 -2.18 -7.96
N HIS A 57 9.83 -2.27 -9.20
CA HIS A 57 9.19 -2.97 -10.32
C HIS A 57 7.69 -2.62 -10.48
N ALA A 58 7.34 -1.34 -10.40
CA ALA A 58 5.97 -0.79 -10.41
C ALA A 58 5.11 -1.04 -9.16
N ASN A 59 5.56 -1.89 -8.23
CA ASN A 59 4.89 -2.08 -6.94
C ASN A 59 5.09 -0.86 -6.05
N LEU A 60 4.12 -0.63 -5.17
CA LEU A 60 4.23 0.33 -4.07
C LEU A 60 4.38 -0.45 -2.76
N LEU A 61 5.55 -0.33 -2.14
CA LEU A 61 5.83 -0.88 -0.82
C LEU A 61 5.49 0.17 0.23
N LEU A 62 4.84 -0.22 1.32
CA LEU A 62 4.49 0.66 2.43
C LEU A 62 5.26 0.31 3.70
N PHE A 63 5.73 1.35 4.38
CA PHE A 63 6.53 1.31 5.60
C PHE A 63 5.95 2.28 6.64
N SER A 64 6.16 1.97 7.90
CA SER A 64 5.83 2.86 9.02
C SER A 64 6.92 3.89 9.33
N GLU A 65 8.14 3.65 8.86
CA GLU A 65 9.30 4.52 9.06
C GLU A 65 9.95 4.90 7.72
N ASP A 66 10.65 6.04 7.69
CA ASP A 66 11.42 6.48 6.51
C ASP A 66 12.75 5.73 6.40
N ASP A 67 12.68 4.40 6.34
CA ASP A 67 13.85 3.53 6.23
C ASP A 67 13.55 2.35 5.31
N TRP A 68 14.14 2.35 4.11
CA TRP A 68 14.00 1.27 3.14
C TRP A 68 14.65 -0.05 3.57
N THR A 69 15.54 -0.02 4.57
CA THR A 69 16.18 -1.21 5.15
C THR A 69 15.33 -1.86 6.25
N SER A 70 14.30 -1.16 6.72
CA SER A 70 13.29 -1.73 7.61
C SER A 70 12.43 -2.78 6.88
N ASP A 71 11.76 -3.63 7.65
CA ASP A 71 10.80 -4.58 7.08
C ASP A 71 9.67 -3.80 6.40
N TRP A 72 9.47 -4.01 5.10
CA TRP A 72 8.23 -3.58 4.45
C TRP A 72 7.08 -4.44 4.98
N TYR A 73 5.96 -3.78 5.28
CA TYR A 73 4.81 -4.45 5.86
C TYR A 73 3.76 -4.82 4.81
N ILE A 74 3.64 -3.99 3.77
CA ILE A 74 2.60 -4.12 2.74
C ILE A 74 3.23 -3.88 1.36
N VAL A 75 2.86 -4.71 0.39
CA VAL A 75 3.16 -4.51 -1.04
C VAL A 75 1.84 -4.39 -1.78
N ILE A 76 1.65 -3.28 -2.48
CA ILE A 76 0.56 -3.12 -3.43
C ILE A 76 1.09 -3.43 -4.82
N LYS A 77 0.48 -4.44 -5.44
CA LYS A 77 0.87 -4.95 -6.74
C LYS A 77 -0.08 -4.43 -7.80
N PRO A 78 0.44 -3.82 -8.88
CA PRO A 78 -0.40 -3.44 -9.99
C PRO A 78 -0.83 -4.70 -10.75
N ASN A 79 -2.13 -4.81 -11.03
CA ASN A 79 -2.68 -5.89 -11.84
C ASN A 79 -3.29 -5.34 -13.12
N SER A 80 -2.90 -5.89 -14.26
CA SER A 80 -3.34 -5.47 -15.60
C SER A 80 -4.82 -5.70 -15.91
N PHE A 81 -5.57 -6.37 -15.03
CA PHE A 81 -6.97 -6.78 -15.24
C PHE A 81 -7.98 -6.05 -14.33
N ASN A 82 -7.75 -4.76 -14.04
CA ASN A 82 -8.64 -3.93 -13.19
C ASN A 82 -8.87 -4.54 -11.79
N LYS A 83 -7.82 -5.15 -11.23
CA LYS A 83 -7.84 -5.65 -9.85
C LYS A 83 -6.85 -4.85 -9.03
N TYR A 84 -7.21 -4.62 -7.78
CA TYR A 84 -6.30 -4.19 -6.75
C TYR A 84 -5.79 -5.43 -6.03
N CYS A 85 -4.47 -5.57 -5.98
CA CYS A 85 -3.81 -6.67 -5.29
C CYS A 85 -2.89 -6.09 -4.21
N LEU A 86 -2.95 -6.68 -3.02
CA LEU A 86 -1.95 -6.43 -1.99
C LEU A 86 -1.41 -7.72 -1.41
N GLU A 87 -0.26 -7.61 -0.79
CA GLU A 87 0.32 -8.57 0.12
C GLU A 87 0.72 -7.87 1.41
N TYR A 88 0.59 -8.56 2.54
CA TYR A 88 1.18 -8.11 3.79
C TYR A 88 1.94 -9.22 4.50
N LYS A 89 3.01 -8.85 5.20
CA LYS A 89 3.87 -9.77 5.94
C LYS A 89 3.16 -10.24 7.20
N MET A 90 3.09 -11.55 7.41
CA MET A 90 2.58 -12.09 8.67
C MET A 90 3.60 -11.83 9.79
N THR A 91 3.09 -11.64 11.01
CA THR A 91 3.97 -11.52 12.18
C THR A 91 4.70 -12.84 12.45
N LYS A 92 5.85 -12.76 13.13
CA LYS A 92 6.70 -13.93 13.39
C LYS A 92 5.99 -15.02 14.21
N GLU A 93 5.03 -14.62 15.03
CA GLU A 93 4.26 -15.49 15.90
C GLU A 93 3.21 -16.30 15.12
N ASN A 94 2.75 -15.77 13.99
CA ASN A 94 1.63 -16.33 13.23
C ASN A 94 2.06 -16.97 11.90
N GLN A 95 3.28 -16.73 11.43
CA GLN A 95 3.75 -17.25 10.15
C GLN A 95 3.90 -18.79 10.19
N PRO A 96 3.27 -19.54 9.25
CA PRO A 96 3.41 -21.01 9.18
C PRO A 96 4.80 -21.46 8.68
N TRP A 97 5.52 -20.58 7.97
CA TRP A 97 6.92 -20.71 7.58
C TRP A 97 7.55 -19.31 7.54
N GLU A 98 8.88 -19.25 7.49
CA GLU A 98 9.60 -17.98 7.50
C GLU A 98 9.22 -17.09 6.31
N ASN A 99 8.91 -15.82 6.59
CA ASN A 99 8.49 -14.81 5.62
C ASN A 99 7.17 -15.16 4.91
N ALA A 100 6.20 -15.74 5.62
CA ALA A 100 4.87 -15.95 5.06
C ALA A 100 4.12 -14.62 4.83
N PHE A 101 3.36 -14.55 3.74
CA PHE A 101 2.53 -13.40 3.38
C PHE A 101 1.07 -13.82 3.23
N VAL A 102 0.18 -12.88 3.47
CA VAL A 102 -1.24 -12.98 3.11
C VAL A 102 -1.48 -12.11 1.88
N THR A 103 -2.16 -12.67 0.88
CA THR A 103 -2.51 -11.96 -0.37
C THR A 103 -4.01 -11.70 -0.40
N GLY A 104 -4.40 -10.50 -0.85
CA GLY A 104 -5.79 -10.14 -1.12
C GLY A 104 -5.96 -9.55 -2.52
N GLU A 105 -7.05 -9.90 -3.20
CA GLU A 105 -7.45 -9.28 -4.46
C GLU A 105 -8.91 -8.83 -4.46
N THR A 106 -9.19 -7.71 -5.11
CA THR A 106 -10.55 -7.18 -5.29
C THR A 106 -10.61 -6.27 -6.50
N ASN A 107 -11.80 -6.10 -7.09
CA ASN A 107 -12.07 -5.11 -8.14
C ASN A 107 -12.77 -3.85 -7.60
N SER A 108 -13.07 -3.80 -6.29
CA SER A 108 -13.69 -2.65 -5.64
C SER A 108 -12.63 -1.86 -4.87
N LEU A 109 -12.51 -0.57 -5.19
CA LEU A 109 -11.62 0.36 -4.48
C LEU A 109 -12.02 0.51 -3.01
N GLU A 110 -13.32 0.48 -2.71
CA GLU A 110 -13.84 0.54 -1.34
C GLU A 110 -13.44 -0.70 -0.53
N LYS A 111 -13.58 -1.90 -1.10
CA LYS A 111 -13.08 -3.12 -0.44
C LYS A 111 -11.55 -3.12 -0.32
N PHE A 112 -10.86 -2.53 -1.29
CA PHE A 112 -9.41 -2.45 -1.26
C PHE A 112 -8.90 -1.56 -0.13
N LYS A 113 -9.59 -0.46 0.16
CA LYS A 113 -9.37 0.36 1.35
C LYS A 113 -9.41 -0.49 2.62
N ASP A 114 -10.45 -1.33 2.76
CA ASP A 114 -10.59 -2.19 3.93
C ASP A 114 -9.44 -3.19 4.04
N PHE A 115 -8.98 -3.73 2.91
CA PHE A 115 -7.83 -4.63 2.89
C PHE A 115 -6.53 -3.93 3.34
N ILE A 116 -6.30 -2.68 2.93
CA ILE A 116 -5.14 -1.91 3.39
C ILE A 116 -5.22 -1.71 4.90
N ILE A 117 -6.39 -1.32 5.43
CA ILE A 117 -6.59 -1.11 6.87
C ILE A 117 -6.32 -2.41 7.65
N ILE A 118 -6.88 -3.54 7.19
CA ILE A 118 -6.63 -4.85 7.80
C ILE A 118 -5.13 -5.18 7.74
N ALA A 119 -4.49 -5.02 6.59
CA ALA A 119 -3.07 -5.29 6.43
C ALA A 119 -2.20 -4.44 7.35
N MET A 120 -2.51 -3.15 7.54
CA MET A 120 -1.77 -2.27 8.46
C MET A 120 -1.86 -2.74 9.91
N VAL A 121 -3.01 -3.27 10.33
CA VAL A 121 -3.21 -3.84 11.68
C VAL A 121 -2.52 -5.19 11.82
N GLU A 122 -2.79 -6.13 10.92
CA GLU A 122 -2.36 -7.53 11.04
C GLU A 122 -0.84 -7.69 10.81
N SER A 123 -0.22 -6.79 10.04
CA SER A 123 1.24 -6.74 9.88
C SER A 123 1.97 -6.12 11.08
N GLN A 124 1.22 -5.46 11.99
CA GLN A 124 1.75 -4.71 13.13
C GLN A 124 2.77 -3.62 12.78
N GLY A 125 2.74 -3.09 11.55
CA GLY A 125 3.63 -1.98 11.16
C GLY A 125 3.26 -0.65 11.82
N TRP A 126 1.98 -0.44 12.16
CA TRP A 126 1.45 0.83 12.67
C TRP A 126 0.72 0.67 14.01
N THR A 127 1.27 -0.09 14.95
CA THR A 127 0.62 -0.39 16.26
C THR A 127 0.22 0.85 17.04
N GLU A 128 1.05 1.90 16.96
CA GLU A 128 0.83 3.16 17.67
C GLU A 128 -0.15 4.11 16.97
N SER A 129 -0.67 3.76 15.78
CA SER A 129 -1.64 4.60 15.08
C SER A 129 -3.07 4.40 15.60
N GLU A 130 -3.56 5.37 16.37
CA GLU A 130 -4.97 5.43 16.80
C GLU A 130 -5.95 5.49 15.61
N GLU A 131 -5.58 6.17 14.53
CA GLU A 131 -6.41 6.30 13.33
C GLU A 131 -6.61 4.95 12.63
N VAL A 132 -5.54 4.17 12.45
CA VAL A 132 -5.62 2.82 11.86
C VAL A 132 -6.49 1.91 12.72
N ASN A 133 -6.30 1.94 14.04
CA ASN A 133 -7.07 1.15 14.98
C ASN A 133 -8.57 1.51 14.96
N GLU A 134 -8.90 2.80 14.88
CA GLU A 134 -10.29 3.25 14.80
C GLU A 134 -10.96 2.86 13.47
N LEU A 135 -10.27 3.06 12.34
CA LEU A 135 -10.75 2.63 11.02
C LEU A 135 -11.01 1.13 10.99
N HIS A 136 -10.11 0.31 11.57
CA HIS A 136 -10.29 -1.13 11.63
C HIS A 136 -11.51 -1.56 12.46
N ARG A 137 -11.79 -0.86 13.58
CA ARG A 137 -13.02 -1.10 14.38
C ARG A 137 -14.30 -0.81 13.60
N GLN A 138 -14.27 0.10 12.64
CA GLN A 138 -15.43 0.44 11.82
C GLN A 138 -15.72 -0.61 10.74
N ILE A 139 -14.69 -1.32 10.24
CA ILE A 139 -14.85 -2.42 9.26
C ILE A 139 -15.51 -3.65 9.91
N LYS A 140 -15.24 -3.91 11.18
CA LYS A 140 -15.78 -5.09 11.90
C LYS A 140 -17.23 -4.94 12.39
N LYS A 141 -17.85 -3.77 12.21
CA LYS A 141 -19.25 -3.49 12.59
C LYS A 141 -20.19 -3.79 11.45
#